data_AF-A0A2T8KNV3-F1
#
_entry.id   AF-A0A2T8KNV3-F1
#
_cell.length_a   1.000
_cell.length_b   1.000
_cell.length_c   1.000
_cell.angle_alpha   90.00
_cell.angle_beta   90.00
_cell.angle_gamma   90.00
#
_symmetry.space_group_name_H-M   'P 1'
#
loop_
_entity.id
_entity.type
_entity.pdbx_description
1 polymer ?
#
loop_
_entity_poly.entity_id
_entity_poly.type
_entity_poly.pdbx_seq_one_letter_code
_entity_poly.pdbx_strand_id
1 'polypeptide(L)'
;MRTEKPASGLFLSECSQYFQSCDPAPSSCFYCFLQMGIINSHCQLVDPEGVRTELRHLKSLNVDGVIVYCWCGIVEAWIPRKYEWSGYRDLFGIIKEFKLKVQVVLSFHGSGETGSGDVLISLPNWIMEIAKENQDIFFTDCEGRRNT
;
A
#
# COMPACT_ATOMS: atom_id res chain seq x y z
N MET A 1 -6.53 11.80 30.45
CA MET A 1 -6.91 11.71 29.03
C MET A 1 -5.71 11.11 28.29
N ARG A 2 -5.70 9.79 28.05
CA ARG A 2 -4.61 9.14 27.29
C ARG A 2 -4.84 9.49 25.82
N THR A 3 -3.89 10.20 25.21
CA THR A 3 -3.84 10.35 23.77
C THR A 3 -3.46 9.00 23.19
N GLU A 4 -4.44 8.27 22.64
CA GLU A 4 -4.14 7.09 21.85
C GLU A 4 -3.32 7.51 20.63
N LYS A 5 -2.16 6.88 20.42
CA LYS A 5 -1.37 7.09 19.20
C LYS A 5 -2.23 6.69 18.00
N PRO A 6 -2.26 7.47 16.90
CA PRO A 6 -3.00 7.08 15.71
C PRO A 6 -2.49 5.71 15.24
N ALA A 7 -3.41 4.79 14.95
CA ALA A 7 -3.06 3.41 14.60
C ALA A 7 -2.25 3.28 13.29
N SER A 8 -2.27 4.30 12.43
CA SER A 8 -1.32 4.44 11.31
C SER A 8 0.15 4.61 11.78
N GLY A 9 0.36 5.34 12.88
CA GLY A 9 1.66 5.47 13.54
C GLY A 9 2.11 4.19 14.23
N LEU A 10 1.18 3.34 14.68
CA LEU A 10 1.51 2.03 15.25
C LEU A 10 2.00 1.06 14.17
N PHE A 11 1.35 0.98 13.00
CA PHE A 11 1.79 0.09 11.93
C PHE A 11 3.16 0.48 11.35
N LEU A 12 3.42 1.77 11.09
CA LEU A 12 4.74 2.21 10.63
C LEU A 12 5.83 1.97 11.68
N SER A 13 5.50 2.09 12.97
CA SER A 13 6.44 1.77 14.05
C SER A 13 6.72 0.27 14.16
N GLU A 14 5.71 -0.58 14.00
CA GLU A 14 5.87 -2.05 13.98
C GLU A 14 6.56 -2.54 12.71
N CYS A 15 6.36 -1.83 11.60
CA CYS A 15 7.01 -2.14 10.33
C CYS A 15 8.40 -1.51 10.18
N SER A 16 8.81 -0.65 11.11
CA SER A 16 10.15 -0.04 11.11
C SER A 16 11.27 -1.09 11.05
N GLN A 17 11.05 -2.26 11.64
CA GLN A 17 11.98 -3.38 11.58
C GLN A 17 12.21 -3.94 10.15
N TYR A 18 11.31 -3.67 9.20
CA TYR A 18 11.43 -4.08 7.80
C TYR A 18 12.09 -3.01 6.93
N PHE A 19 12.23 -1.77 7.43
CA PHE A 19 12.83 -0.65 6.70
C PHE A 19 14.33 -0.56 7.03
N GLN A 20 15.14 -1.27 6.25
CA GLN A 20 16.60 -1.14 6.32
C GLN A 20 17.05 0.01 5.40
N SER A 21 17.90 0.89 5.92
CA SER A 21 18.56 1.92 5.12
C SER A 21 19.50 1.28 4.10
N CYS A 22 19.68 1.91 2.94
CA CYS A 22 20.81 1.59 2.07
C CYS A 22 22.13 1.94 2.78
N ASP A 23 23.16 1.12 2.57
CA ASP A 23 24.51 1.43 3.07
C ASP A 23 24.99 2.75 2.44
N PRO A 24 25.74 3.58 3.18
CA PRO A 24 26.16 4.91 2.72
C PRO A 24 27.23 4.90 1.60
N ALA A 25 27.58 3.73 1.05
CA ALA A 25 28.52 3.60 -0.06
C ALA A 25 27.85 3.92 -1.41
N PRO A 26 28.60 4.34 -2.45
CA PRO A 26 28.05 4.91 -3.69
C PRO A 26 27.51 3.84 -4.67
N SER A 27 26.83 2.82 -4.16
CA SER A 27 26.07 1.84 -4.94
C SER A 27 24.64 2.34 -5.07
N SER A 28 24.20 2.63 -6.29
CA SER A 28 22.80 2.94 -6.57
C SER A 28 21.93 1.75 -6.15
N CYS A 29 20.91 1.99 -5.32
CA CYS A 29 19.98 0.93 -4.90
C CYS A 29 18.88 0.73 -5.95
N PHE A 30 18.64 -0.52 -6.34
CA PHE A 30 17.61 -0.89 -7.30
C PHE A 30 16.40 -1.52 -6.60
N TYR A 31 15.23 -0.93 -6.84
CA TYR A 31 13.96 -1.37 -6.29
C TYR A 31 12.99 -1.72 -7.41
N CYS A 32 12.19 -2.76 -7.20
CA CYS A 32 11.12 -3.16 -8.13
C CYS A 32 9.76 -3.02 -7.46
N PHE A 33 8.77 -2.50 -8.19
CA PHE A 33 7.39 -2.51 -7.73
C PHE A 33 6.87 -3.95 -7.74
N LEU A 34 6.22 -4.36 -6.65
CA LEU A 34 5.42 -5.58 -6.68
C LEU A 34 4.12 -5.35 -7.43
N GLN A 35 3.57 -6.43 -7.99
CA GLN A 35 2.33 -6.38 -8.76
C GLN A 35 1.15 -5.81 -7.93
N MET A 36 0.28 -5.08 -8.62
CA MET A 36 -1.01 -4.67 -8.08
C MET A 36 -1.93 -5.87 -7.82
N GLY A 37 -2.83 -5.76 -6.85
CA GLY A 37 -3.80 -6.82 -6.55
C GLY A 37 -3.28 -7.97 -5.68
N ILE A 38 -2.03 -7.92 -5.21
CA ILE A 38 -1.47 -8.90 -4.25
C ILE A 38 -2.28 -8.91 -2.95
N ILE A 39 -2.80 -7.75 -2.54
CA ILE A 39 -3.74 -7.61 -1.42
C ILE A 39 -5.12 -7.29 -1.95
N ASN A 40 -6.14 -8.05 -1.56
CA ASN A 40 -7.52 -7.82 -1.97
C ASN A 40 -8.23 -6.73 -1.13
N SER A 41 -9.47 -6.40 -1.49
CA SER A 41 -10.30 -5.40 -0.81
C SER A 41 -10.67 -5.74 0.65
N HIS A 42 -10.44 -6.99 1.08
CA HIS A 42 -10.63 -7.43 2.47
C HIS A 42 -9.31 -7.44 3.26
N CYS A 43 -8.25 -6.84 2.70
CA CYS A 43 -6.90 -6.84 3.26
C CYS A 43 -6.34 -8.26 3.45
N GLN A 44 -6.56 -9.15 2.48
CA GLN A 44 -6.00 -10.51 2.49
C GLN A 44 -4.97 -10.66 1.37
N LEU A 45 -3.89 -11.39 1.65
CA LEU A 45 -2.89 -11.76 0.66
C LEU A 45 -3.46 -12.84 -0.28
N VAL A 46 -3.56 -12.55 -1.57
CA VAL A 46 -4.28 -13.38 -2.55
C VAL A 46 -3.52 -14.64 -2.93
N ASP A 47 -2.24 -14.50 -3.29
CA ASP A 47 -1.39 -15.63 -3.72
C ASP A 47 0.00 -15.56 -3.05
N PRO A 48 0.13 -16.09 -1.83
CA PRO A 48 1.41 -16.11 -1.13
C PRO A 48 2.53 -16.83 -1.90
N GLU A 49 2.23 -17.92 -2.60
CA GLU A 49 3.24 -18.71 -3.32
C GLU A 49 3.67 -18.04 -4.64
N GLY A 50 2.74 -17.38 -5.33
CA GLY A 50 3.05 -16.49 -6.45
C GLY A 50 4.02 -15.38 -6.04
N VAL A 51 3.74 -14.69 -4.92
CA VAL A 51 4.64 -13.68 -4.36
C VAL A 51 6.02 -14.26 -4.03
N ARG A 52 6.09 -15.43 -3.40
CA ARG A 52 7.38 -16.11 -3.13
C ARG A 52 8.16 -16.39 -4.41
N THR A 53 7.47 -16.77 -5.48
CA THR A 53 8.08 -17.06 -6.78
C THR A 53 8.63 -15.79 -7.43
N GLU A 54 7.85 -14.71 -7.43
CA GLU A 54 8.27 -13.39 -7.91
C GLU A 54 9.49 -12.87 -7.13
N LEU A 55 9.44 -12.89 -5.79
CA LEU A 55 10.54 -12.43 -4.95
C LEU A 55 11.82 -13.25 -5.13
N ARG A 56 11.71 -14.57 -5.33
CA ARG A 56 12.85 -15.43 -5.66
C ARG A 56 13.52 -14.99 -6.97
N HIS A 57 12.71 -14.68 -7.99
CA HIS A 57 13.21 -14.20 -9.27
C HIS A 57 13.89 -12.83 -9.13
N LEU A 58 13.23 -11.86 -8.49
CA LEU A 58 13.80 -10.54 -8.20
C LEU A 58 15.13 -10.64 -7.43
N LYS A 59 15.21 -11.53 -6.42
CA LYS A 59 16.45 -11.74 -5.67
C LYS A 59 17.58 -12.29 -6.54
N SER A 60 17.27 -13.16 -7.50
CA SER A 60 18.26 -13.70 -8.45
C SER A 60 18.84 -12.64 -9.40
N LEU A 61 18.12 -11.51 -9.58
CA LEU A 61 18.57 -10.34 -10.33
C LEU A 61 19.33 -9.32 -9.48
N ASN A 62 19.67 -9.67 -8.23
CA ASN A 62 20.42 -8.82 -7.30
C ASN A 62 19.75 -7.47 -6.98
N VAL A 63 18.41 -7.39 -7.01
CA VAL A 63 17.71 -6.17 -6.54
C VAL A 63 17.89 -5.98 -5.03
N ASP A 64 17.92 -4.72 -4.59
CA ASP A 64 18.09 -4.36 -3.18
C ASP A 64 16.79 -4.52 -2.39
N GLY A 65 15.66 -4.29 -3.05
CA GLY A 65 14.37 -4.29 -2.38
C GLY A 65 13.19 -4.19 -3.33
N VAL A 66 12.01 -4.08 -2.71
CA VAL A 66 10.74 -3.95 -3.39
C VAL A 66 9.97 -2.73 -2.91
N ILE A 67 9.14 -2.18 -3.79
CA ILE A 67 8.22 -1.10 -3.47
C ILE A 67 6.82 -1.69 -3.37
N VAL A 68 6.13 -1.43 -2.25
CA VAL A 68 4.79 -1.92 -1.97
C VAL A 68 3.84 -0.75 -1.76
N TYR A 69 2.74 -0.76 -2.50
CA TYR A 69 1.64 0.18 -2.29
C TYR A 69 0.76 -0.28 -1.13
N CYS A 70 0.69 0.53 -0.07
CA CYS A 70 -0.25 0.39 1.03
C CYS A 70 -1.46 1.31 0.78
N TRP A 71 -2.59 0.72 0.39
CA TRP A 71 -3.77 1.46 -0.04
C TRP A 71 -4.66 1.85 1.12
N CYS A 72 -4.96 3.14 1.26
CA CYS A 72 -5.92 3.61 2.28
C CYS A 72 -7.29 2.96 2.09
N GLY A 73 -7.73 2.79 0.84
CA GLY A 73 -8.99 2.14 0.47
C GLY A 73 -9.11 0.67 0.85
N ILE A 74 -7.99 0.00 1.17
CA ILE A 74 -7.97 -1.37 1.71
C ILE A 74 -7.83 -1.32 3.22
N VAL A 75 -6.83 -0.59 3.71
CA VAL A 75 -6.45 -0.59 5.12
C VAL A 75 -7.53 0.04 6.00
N GLU A 76 -8.12 1.15 5.58
CA GLU A 76 -9.11 1.91 6.36
C GLU A 76 -10.49 1.88 5.67
N ALA A 77 -10.76 0.81 4.90
CA ALA A 77 -11.87 0.72 3.95
C ALA A 77 -13.24 1.04 4.56
N TRP A 78 -13.51 0.53 5.77
CA TRP A 78 -14.87 0.40 6.29
C TRP A 78 -15.26 1.46 7.31
N ILE A 79 -14.38 1.73 8.29
CA ILE A 79 -14.72 2.56 9.44
C ILE A 79 -13.56 3.54 9.68
N PRO A 80 -13.83 4.85 9.80
CA PRO A 80 -12.80 5.83 10.12
C PRO A 80 -12.00 5.44 11.35
N ARG A 81 -10.67 5.48 11.24
CA ARG A 81 -9.68 5.13 12.26
C ARG A 81 -9.65 3.65 12.67
N LYS A 82 -10.35 2.76 11.94
CA LYS A 82 -10.23 1.32 12.11
C LYS A 82 -9.41 0.75 10.95
N TYR A 83 -8.19 0.33 11.26
CA TYR A 83 -7.23 -0.13 10.27
C TYR A 83 -7.10 -1.65 10.29
N GLU A 84 -7.16 -2.27 9.13
CA GLU A 84 -6.86 -3.68 8.90
C GLU A 84 -5.53 -3.80 8.15
N TRP A 85 -4.64 -4.67 8.62
CA TRP A 85 -3.27 -4.80 8.12
C TRP A 85 -2.83 -6.25 7.92
N SER A 86 -3.69 -7.24 8.20
CA SER A 86 -3.35 -8.67 8.18
C SER A 86 -2.64 -9.10 6.90
N GLY A 87 -3.21 -8.83 5.72
CA GLY A 87 -2.59 -9.20 4.45
C GLY A 87 -1.24 -8.51 4.21
N TYR A 88 -1.07 -7.25 4.64
CA TYR A 88 0.23 -6.56 4.56
C TYR A 88 1.25 -7.14 5.54
N ARG A 89 0.82 -7.59 6.73
CA ARG A 89 1.71 -8.28 7.68
C ARG A 89 2.20 -9.60 7.11
N ASP A 90 1.32 -10.37 6.47
CA ASP A 90 1.68 -11.62 5.80
C ASP A 90 2.68 -11.35 4.66
N LEU A 91 2.39 -10.37 3.81
CA LEU A 91 3.27 -9.95 2.71
C LEU A 91 4.66 -9.53 3.20
N PHE A 92 4.73 -8.65 4.22
CA PHE A 92 6.01 -8.21 4.78
C PHE A 92 6.75 -9.33 5.50
N GLY A 93 6.02 -10.29 6.07
CA GLY A 93 6.58 -11.55 6.58
C GLY A 93 7.33 -12.30 5.48
N ILE A 94 6.68 -12.52 4.33
CA ILE A 94 7.29 -13.20 3.18
C ILE A 94 8.50 -12.42 2.65
N ILE A 95 8.39 -11.09 2.43
CA ILE A 95 9.51 -10.29 1.90
C ILE A 95 10.74 -10.35 2.82
N LYS A 96 10.52 -10.36 4.14
CA LYS A 96 11.60 -10.51 5.13
C LYS A 96 12.36 -11.82 4.99
N GLU A 97 11.68 -12.93 4.66
CA GLU A 97 12.35 -14.22 4.44
C GLU A 97 13.37 -14.18 3.30
N PHE A 98 13.11 -13.35 2.27
CA PHE A 98 14.02 -13.14 1.14
C PHE A 98 15.11 -12.09 1.39
N LYS A 99 15.12 -11.45 2.58
CA LYS A 99 16.08 -10.42 2.97
C LYS A 99 16.15 -9.31 1.91
N LEU A 100 14.99 -8.85 1.47
CA LEU A 100 14.84 -7.70 0.58
C LEU A 100 14.41 -6.49 1.41
N LYS A 101 14.91 -5.30 1.06
CA LYS A 101 14.46 -4.05 1.67
C LYS A 101 13.03 -3.75 1.21
N VAL A 102 12.26 -3.07 2.04
CA VAL A 102 10.90 -2.63 1.68
C VAL A 102 10.87 -1.11 1.62
N GLN A 103 10.33 -0.56 0.55
CA GLN A 103 9.85 0.83 0.48
C GLN A 103 8.32 0.80 0.41
N VAL A 104 7.67 1.58 1.27
CA VAL A 104 6.21 1.65 1.34
C VAL A 104 5.72 2.96 0.73
N VAL A 105 4.78 2.86 -0.19
CA VAL A 105 4.01 4.00 -0.70
C VAL A 105 2.66 4.00 0.01
N LEU A 106 2.44 4.98 0.88
CA LEU A 106 1.12 5.21 1.48
C LEU A 106 0.21 5.87 0.43
N SER A 107 -0.74 5.10 -0.08
CA SER A 107 -1.54 5.47 -1.25
C SER A 107 -2.87 6.05 -0.80
N PHE A 108 -2.90 7.38 -0.68
CA PHE A 108 -4.09 8.19 -0.35
C PHE A 108 -4.85 8.66 -1.60
N HIS A 109 -4.88 7.81 -2.63
CA HIS A 109 -5.56 8.02 -3.89
C HIS A 109 -6.24 6.70 -4.30
N GLY A 110 -7.28 6.78 -5.14
CA GLY A 110 -7.77 5.60 -5.84
C GLY A 110 -6.78 5.19 -6.94
N SER A 111 -6.72 3.91 -7.30
CA SER A 111 -5.79 3.41 -8.33
C SER A 111 -6.10 3.91 -9.75
N GLY A 112 -7.21 4.63 -9.94
CA GLY A 112 -7.70 5.13 -11.22
C GLY A 112 -8.29 4.04 -12.11
N GLU A 113 -9.15 4.43 -13.06
CA GLU A 113 -9.52 3.56 -14.18
C GLU A 113 -8.37 3.57 -15.21
N THR A 114 -7.38 2.68 -15.05
CA THR A 114 -6.59 2.28 -16.21
C THR A 114 -7.50 1.39 -17.05
N GLY A 115 -7.75 1.74 -18.32
CA GLY A 115 -8.60 0.98 -19.26
C GLY A 115 -8.08 -0.42 -19.61
N SER A 116 -7.32 -1.05 -18.73
CA SER A 116 -6.57 -2.30 -18.88
C SER A 116 -6.80 -3.25 -17.71
N GLY A 117 -8.05 -3.52 -17.31
CA GLY A 117 -8.39 -4.70 -16.48
C GLY A 117 -7.69 -4.83 -15.11
N ASP A 118 -7.04 -3.77 -14.62
CA ASP A 118 -6.32 -3.77 -13.36
C ASP A 118 -7.28 -3.73 -12.17
N VAL A 119 -6.81 -4.21 -11.01
CA VAL A 119 -7.57 -4.16 -9.75
C VAL A 119 -7.87 -2.71 -9.40
N LEU A 120 -9.14 -2.34 -9.50
CA LEU A 120 -9.64 -1.02 -9.12
C LEU A 120 -9.72 -0.92 -7.59
N ILE A 121 -8.86 -0.08 -7.02
CA ILE A 121 -8.86 0.26 -5.59
C ILE A 121 -9.42 1.67 -5.47
N SER A 122 -10.62 1.79 -4.89
CA SER A 122 -11.22 3.09 -4.59
C SER A 122 -10.62 3.70 -3.33
N LEU A 123 -10.94 4.97 -3.05
CA LEU A 123 -10.81 5.52 -1.70
C LEU A 123 -11.71 4.75 -0.71
N PRO A 124 -11.46 4.84 0.61
CA PRO A 124 -12.31 4.24 1.63
C PRO A 124 -13.81 4.53 1.43
N ASN A 125 -14.65 3.52 1.65
CA ASN A 125 -16.09 3.62 1.39
C ASN A 125 -16.74 4.77 2.19
N TRP A 126 -16.30 4.98 3.43
CA TRP A 126 -16.82 6.07 4.26
C TRP A 126 -16.48 7.47 3.72
N ILE A 127 -15.37 7.63 2.97
CA ILE A 127 -15.05 8.88 2.27
C ILE A 127 -16.01 9.06 1.10
N MET A 128 -16.28 7.98 0.35
CA MET A 128 -17.21 8.01 -0.77
C MET A 128 -18.65 8.32 -0.33
N GLU A 129 -19.07 7.89 0.86
CA GLU A 129 -20.35 8.28 1.44
C GLU A 129 -20.41 9.78 1.76
N ILE A 130 -19.36 10.36 2.35
CA ILE A 130 -19.27 11.82 2.57
C ILE A 130 -19.34 12.57 1.24
N ALA A 131 -18.70 12.03 0.20
CA ALA A 131 -18.70 12.63 -1.13
C ALA A 131 -20.09 12.76 -1.76
N LYS A 132 -21.04 11.89 -1.39
CA LYS A 132 -22.44 11.98 -1.86
C LYS A 132 -23.13 13.22 -1.32
N GLU A 133 -22.79 13.64 -0.10
CA GLU A 133 -23.36 14.81 0.56
C GLU A 133 -22.58 16.09 0.25
N ASN A 134 -21.26 15.98 0.10
CA ASN A 134 -20.37 17.10 -0.18
C ASN A 134 -19.35 16.73 -1.26
N GLN A 135 -19.64 17.10 -2.50
CA GLN A 135 -18.76 16.82 -3.64
C GLN A 135 -17.57 17.79 -3.75
N ASP A 136 -17.49 18.84 -2.91
CA ASP A 136 -16.37 19.80 -2.92
C ASP A 136 -15.09 19.23 -2.27
N ILE A 137 -15.17 18.00 -1.74
CA ILE A 137 -14.01 17.26 -1.27
C ILE A 137 -13.13 16.76 -2.42
N PHE A 138 -13.66 16.69 -3.65
CA PHE A 138 -12.90 16.32 -4.84
C PHE A 138 -12.22 17.53 -5.47
N PHE A 139 -11.05 17.31 -6.06
CA PHE A 139 -10.43 18.33 -6.91
C PHE A 139 -11.38 18.68 -8.04
N THR A 140 -11.62 19.98 -8.20
CA THR A 140 -12.53 20.55 -9.19
C THR A 140 -11.72 21.47 -10.09
N ASP A 141 -11.84 21.29 -11.40
CA ASP A 141 -11.18 22.18 -12.36
C ASP A 141 -11.96 23.50 -12.54
N CYS A 142 -11.42 24.41 -13.36
CA CYS A 142 -12.04 25.71 -13.61
C CYS A 142 -13.38 25.64 -14.36
N GLU A 143 -13.70 24.51 -15.00
CA GLU A 143 -14.97 24.26 -15.68
C GLU A 143 -16.00 23.58 -14.75
N GLY A 144 -15.64 23.29 -13.51
CA GLY A 144 -16.51 22.63 -12.53
C GLY A 144 -16.51 21.10 -12.63
N ARG A 145 -15.61 20.49 -13.41
CA ARG A 145 -15.49 19.01 -13.49
C ARG A 145 -14.75 18.49 -12.27
N ARG A 146 -15.28 17.42 -11.67
CA ARG A 146 -14.75 16.80 -10.46
C ARG A 146 -13.95 15.55 -10.78
N ASN A 147 -12.80 15.38 -10.13
CA ASN A 147 -12.00 14.16 -10.18
C ASN A 147 -12.53 13.15 -9.16
N THR A 148 -13.48 12.34 -9.61
CA THR A 148 -14.19 11.31 -8.82
C THR A 148 -13.57 9.93 -8.98
#